data_AF-A0A1W5CZL4-F1
#
_entry.id   AF-A0A1W5CZL4-F1
#
_cell.length_a   1.000
_cell.length_b   1.000
_cell.length_c   1.000
_cell.angle_alpha   90.00
_cell.angle_beta   90.00
_cell.angle_gamma   90.00
#
_symmetry.space_group_name_H-M   'P 1'
#
loop_
_entity.id
_entity.type
_entity.pdbx_description
1 polymer ?
#
loop_
_entity_poly.entity_id
_entity_poly.type
_entity_poly.pdbx_seq_one_letter_code
_entity_poly.pdbx_strand_id
1 'polypeptide(L)'
;MSTQQQYVKLAQTLPPKLLRFFARYPPPAVSQSTLQQSPSSHPSTATALNTSSSDPNANHEESTSPPPSAPSVSTNPFQCQKHPITGNRHDPVYSLRRQADLVKMARANGLEELLPFTVKGTEERIRKREEHGLRVKGTGVGQKVKGKVWERTMKGRLNRRTKAMLEMPQLVQAWKQKGHGRGWKKYPK
;
A
#
# COMPACT_ATOMS: atom_id res chain seq x y z
N MET A 1 40.91 -6.77 22.27
CA MET A 1 39.49 -7.02 22.59
C MET A 1 38.94 -7.91 21.49
N SER A 2 38.35 -9.05 21.82
CA SER A 2 37.77 -9.96 20.81
C SER A 2 36.64 -9.26 20.04
N THR A 3 36.56 -9.47 18.72
CA THR A 3 35.52 -8.88 17.85
C THR A 3 34.11 -9.21 18.34
N GLN A 4 33.90 -10.41 18.88
CA GLN A 4 32.63 -10.81 19.48
C GLN A 4 32.24 -9.93 20.68
N GLN A 5 33.20 -9.63 21.56
CA GLN A 5 32.94 -8.76 22.72
C GLN A 5 32.61 -7.32 22.30
N GLN A 6 33.18 -6.85 21.18
CA GLN A 6 32.84 -5.54 20.62
C GLN A 6 31.41 -5.51 20.10
N TYR A 7 30.96 -6.56 19.39
CA TYR A 7 29.56 -6.65 18.93
C TYR A 7 28.56 -6.77 20.08
N VAL A 8 28.89 -7.50 21.14
CA VAL A 8 28.05 -7.56 22.35
C VAL A 8 27.94 -6.18 23.00
N LYS A 9 29.06 -5.44 23.13
CA LYS A 9 29.05 -4.07 23.66
C LYS A 9 28.21 -3.14 22.78
N LEU A 10 28.32 -3.23 21.46
CA LEU A 10 27.50 -2.45 20.52
C LEU A 10 26.02 -2.79 20.70
N ALA A 11 25.66 -4.07 20.73
CA ALA A 11 24.28 -4.49 20.94
C ALA A 11 23.71 -3.96 22.27
N GLN A 12 24.51 -3.89 23.33
CA GLN A 12 24.08 -3.32 24.61
C GLN A 12 23.81 -1.80 24.56
N THR A 13 24.40 -1.06 23.62
CA THR A 13 24.13 0.38 23.44
C THR A 13 22.80 0.69 22.75
N LEU A 14 22.10 -0.33 22.24
CA LEU A 14 20.84 -0.16 21.52
C LEU A 14 19.72 0.36 22.44
N PRO A 15 18.71 1.08 21.88
CA PRO A 15 17.56 1.53 22.66
C PRO A 15 16.85 0.37 23.37
N PRO A 16 16.47 0.52 24.66
CA PRO A 16 15.92 -0.57 25.47
C PRO A 16 14.60 -1.13 24.91
N LYS A 17 13.81 -0.30 24.22
CA LYS A 17 12.59 -0.74 23.54
C LYS A 17 12.87 -1.71 22.39
N LEU A 18 13.96 -1.48 21.66
CA LEU A 18 14.37 -2.27 20.51
C LEU A 18 15.03 -3.59 20.98
N LEU A 19 15.83 -3.54 22.05
CA LEU A 19 16.31 -4.74 22.74
C LEU A 19 15.18 -5.63 23.25
N ARG A 20 14.18 -5.05 23.93
CA ARG A 20 12.99 -5.79 24.40
C ARG A 20 12.18 -6.40 23.27
N PHE A 21 12.13 -5.73 22.11
CA PHE A 21 11.46 -6.26 20.93
C PHE A 21 12.18 -7.50 20.43
N PHE A 22 13.49 -7.42 20.19
CA PHE A 22 14.28 -8.56 19.69
C PHE A 22 14.40 -9.70 20.69
N ALA A 23 14.36 -9.43 21.99
CA ALA A 23 14.30 -10.47 23.02
C ALA A 23 13.00 -11.30 22.95
N ARG A 24 11.87 -10.68 22.54
CA ARG A 24 10.58 -11.37 22.41
C ARG A 24 10.35 -11.96 21.03
N TYR A 25 10.88 -11.29 20.00
CA TYR A 25 10.73 -11.65 18.61
C TYR A 25 12.13 -11.71 17.97
N PRO A 26 12.90 -12.78 18.23
CA PRO A 26 14.24 -12.92 17.70
C PRO A 26 14.19 -13.11 16.17
N PRO A 27 14.98 -12.36 15.39
CA PRO A 27 15.01 -12.52 13.94
C PRO A 27 15.62 -13.88 13.57
N PRO A 28 15.17 -14.50 12.46
CA PRO A 28 15.66 -15.81 12.04
C PRO A 28 17.18 -15.84 11.85
N ALA A 29 17.77 -14.74 11.37
CA ALA A 29 19.21 -14.60 11.19
C ALA A 29 20.01 -14.84 12.49
N VAL A 30 19.45 -14.48 13.65
CA VAL A 30 20.11 -14.68 14.96
C VAL A 30 19.71 -16.04 15.57
N SER A 31 18.47 -16.48 15.35
CA SER A 31 17.97 -17.77 15.84
C SER A 31 18.69 -18.96 15.19
N GLN A 32 18.98 -18.89 13.89
CA GLN A 32 19.67 -19.97 13.17
C GLN A 32 21.11 -20.15 13.64
N SER A 33 21.84 -19.07 13.93
CA SER A 33 23.20 -19.15 14.49
C SER A 33 23.25 -19.83 15.86
N THR A 34 22.16 -19.77 16.63
CA THR A 34 22.07 -20.44 17.94
C THR A 34 21.75 -21.93 17.79
N LEU A 35 20.95 -22.31 16.80
CA LEU A 35 20.61 -23.71 16.51
C LEU A 35 21.75 -24.48 15.81
N GLN A 36 22.76 -23.79 15.27
CA GLN A 36 23.89 -24.39 14.56
C GLN A 36 25.14 -24.65 15.43
N GLN A 37 25.02 -24.53 16.76
CA GLN A 37 26.02 -25.04 17.73
C GLN A 37 25.75 -26.51 18.13
N SER A 38 25.17 -27.31 17.25
CA SER A 38 25.16 -28.77 17.33
C SER A 38 26.05 -29.34 16.22
N PRO A 39 27.11 -30.10 16.53
CA PRO A 39 28.02 -30.61 15.52
C PRO A 39 27.39 -31.82 14.80
N SER A 40 26.94 -31.63 13.55
CA SER A 40 26.80 -32.73 12.60
C SER A 40 26.74 -32.23 11.15
N SER A 41 27.86 -32.43 10.45
CA SER A 41 27.99 -32.96 9.09
C SER A 41 27.26 -32.25 7.93
N HIS A 42 28.06 -31.62 7.06
CA HIS A 42 27.71 -31.38 5.64
C HIS A 42 27.27 -32.68 4.94
N PRO A 43 26.53 -32.59 3.82
CA PRO A 43 27.22 -32.56 2.53
C PRO A 43 26.65 -31.58 1.48
N SER A 44 27.48 -31.41 0.46
CA SER A 44 27.48 -30.49 -0.66
C SER A 44 26.39 -30.69 -1.72
N THR A 45 26.12 -29.58 -2.44
CA THR A 45 25.88 -29.43 -3.90
C THR A 45 25.03 -30.47 -4.66
N ALA A 46 23.90 -30.03 -5.22
CA ALA A 46 23.50 -30.37 -6.60
C ALA A 46 22.46 -29.40 -7.18
N THR A 47 22.86 -28.68 -8.22
CA THR A 47 21.99 -28.06 -9.22
C THR A 47 21.25 -29.15 -10.00
N ALA A 48 19.93 -29.03 -10.16
CA ALA A 48 19.21 -29.73 -11.24
C ALA A 48 18.07 -28.84 -11.78
N LEU A 49 18.26 -28.40 -13.02
CA LEU A 49 17.25 -27.82 -13.89
C LEU A 49 16.41 -28.93 -14.53
N ASN A 50 15.18 -28.56 -14.91
CA ASN A 50 14.24 -29.24 -15.82
C ASN A 50 13.52 -30.51 -15.33
N THR A 51 12.20 -30.39 -15.22
CA THR A 51 11.28 -31.08 -16.16
C THR A 51 9.93 -30.41 -16.14
N SER A 52 9.55 -29.86 -17.30
CA SER A 52 8.20 -29.41 -17.61
C SER A 52 7.28 -30.62 -17.71
N SER A 53 6.14 -30.59 -17.02
CA SER A 53 4.97 -31.37 -17.41
C SER A 53 3.73 -30.49 -17.33
N SER A 54 3.24 -30.16 -18.51
CA SER A 54 1.97 -29.50 -18.75
C SER A 54 0.88 -30.57 -18.68
N ASP A 55 0.01 -30.51 -17.66
CA ASP A 55 -1.35 -31.04 -17.75
C ASP A 55 -2.25 -30.26 -16.78
N PRO A 56 -3.25 -29.50 -17.28
CA PRO A 56 -4.24 -28.88 -16.43
C PRO A 56 -5.42 -29.84 -16.26
N ASN A 57 -5.96 -29.89 -15.05
CA ASN A 57 -7.26 -30.47 -14.70
C ASN A 57 -7.28 -31.92 -14.19
N ALA A 58 -6.97 -32.09 -12.90
CA ALA A 58 -7.59 -33.12 -12.07
C ALA A 58 -7.89 -32.52 -10.68
N ASN A 59 -9.16 -32.25 -10.40
CA ASN A 59 -9.68 -32.09 -9.04
C ASN A 59 -9.54 -33.43 -8.32
N HIS A 60 -8.89 -33.46 -7.16
CA HIS A 60 -9.06 -34.56 -6.21
C HIS A 60 -9.21 -34.02 -4.79
N GLU A 61 -10.28 -34.50 -4.16
CA GLU A 61 -10.79 -34.12 -2.86
C GLU A 61 -9.88 -34.56 -1.71
N GLU A 62 -9.92 -33.75 -0.65
CA GLU A 62 -9.89 -34.10 0.77
C GLU A 62 -8.82 -35.08 1.29
N SER A 63 -7.84 -34.52 2.02
CA SER A 63 -7.12 -35.24 3.07
C SER A 63 -7.27 -34.46 4.37
N THR A 64 -8.28 -34.87 5.14
CA THR A 64 -8.40 -34.57 6.57
C THR A 64 -7.34 -35.39 7.30
N SER A 65 -6.28 -34.73 7.74
CA SER A 65 -5.51 -35.13 8.92
C SER A 65 -5.12 -33.86 9.68
N PRO A 66 -5.39 -33.77 11.00
CA PRO A 66 -4.99 -32.62 11.79
C PRO A 66 -3.46 -32.70 12.01
N PRO A 67 -2.66 -31.70 11.61
CA PRO A 67 -1.26 -31.72 11.97
C PRO A 67 -1.16 -31.54 13.50
N PRO A 68 -0.38 -32.40 14.19
CA PRO A 68 -0.16 -32.29 15.62
C PRO A 68 0.52 -30.95 15.92
N SER A 69 -0.11 -30.17 16.81
CA SER A 69 0.42 -28.97 17.49
C SER A 69 1.65 -28.36 16.82
N ALA A 70 1.43 -27.54 15.79
CA ALA A 70 2.51 -26.81 15.12
C ALA A 70 3.35 -26.07 16.17
N PRO A 71 4.69 -26.27 16.22
CA PRO A 71 5.55 -25.40 17.01
C PRO A 71 5.30 -23.98 16.50
N SER A 72 4.94 -23.08 17.41
CA SER A 72 4.49 -21.72 17.12
C SER A 72 5.34 -21.07 16.02
N VAL A 73 4.86 -21.10 14.77
CA VAL A 73 5.44 -20.33 13.68
C VAL A 73 5.29 -18.89 14.12
N SER A 74 6.40 -18.29 14.57
CA SER A 74 6.45 -16.97 15.18
C SER A 74 5.70 -15.99 14.28
N THR A 75 4.44 -15.73 14.63
CA THR A 75 3.54 -15.01 13.75
C THR A 75 3.93 -13.55 13.82
N ASN A 76 4.06 -12.90 12.65
CA ASN A 76 4.55 -11.53 12.58
C ASN A 76 3.77 -10.61 13.55
N PRO A 77 4.43 -9.98 14.54
CA PRO A 77 3.76 -9.18 15.57
C PRO A 77 3.18 -7.85 15.05
N PHE A 78 3.43 -7.54 13.78
CA PHE A 78 2.97 -6.32 13.11
C PHE A 78 1.71 -6.52 12.27
N GLN A 79 1.25 -7.76 12.09
CA GLN A 79 0.08 -8.08 11.28
C GLN A 79 -1.12 -8.45 12.15
N CYS A 80 -2.32 -8.10 11.69
CA CYS A 80 -3.57 -8.56 12.30
C CYS A 80 -3.69 -10.08 12.11
N GLN A 81 -4.00 -10.80 13.18
CA GLN A 81 -4.13 -12.26 13.14
C GLN A 81 -5.60 -12.64 13.19
N LYS A 82 -6.00 -13.65 12.42
CA LYS A 82 -7.35 -14.21 12.50
C LYS A 82 -7.34 -15.33 13.53
N HIS A 83 -8.21 -15.25 14.52
CA HIS A 83 -8.35 -16.32 15.50
C HIS A 83 -8.93 -17.58 14.83
N PRO A 84 -8.33 -18.77 15.00
CA PRO A 84 -8.72 -19.96 14.26
C PRO A 84 -10.14 -20.44 14.61
N ILE A 85 -10.51 -20.37 15.89
CA ILE A 85 -11.82 -20.84 16.39
C ILE A 85 -12.93 -19.81 16.15
N THR A 86 -12.78 -18.59 16.68
CA THR A 86 -13.82 -17.55 16.60
C THR A 86 -13.89 -16.84 15.24
N GLY A 87 -12.84 -16.94 14.41
CA GLY A 87 -12.76 -16.24 13.12
C GLY A 87 -12.55 -14.73 13.22
N ASN A 88 -12.56 -14.15 14.42
CA ASN A 88 -12.37 -12.72 14.63
C ASN A 88 -10.93 -12.30 14.34
N ARG A 89 -10.75 -11.07 13.85
CA ARG A 89 -9.41 -10.51 13.61
C ARG A 89 -8.95 -9.76 14.85
N HIS A 90 -7.83 -10.20 15.42
CA HIS A 90 -7.13 -9.48 16.46
C HIS A 90 -6.26 -8.39 15.86
N ASP A 91 -6.21 -7.26 16.57
CA ASP A 91 -5.27 -6.18 16.28
C ASP A 91 -3.82 -6.68 16.36
N PRO A 92 -2.90 -6.07 15.60
CA PRO A 92 -1.50 -6.42 15.69
C PRO A 92 -0.97 -6.09 17.09
N VAL A 93 -0.10 -6.95 17.63
CA VAL A 93 0.53 -6.77 18.95
C VAL A 93 1.20 -5.39 19.08
N TYR A 94 1.75 -4.89 17.97
CA TYR A 94 2.21 -3.51 17.85
C TYR A 94 1.33 -2.76 16.84
N SER A 95 0.67 -1.71 17.30
CA SER A 95 -0.08 -0.79 16.44
C SER A 95 0.83 -0.08 15.42
N LEU A 96 0.26 0.43 14.34
CA LEU A 96 1.00 1.12 13.26
C LEU A 96 1.89 2.27 13.76
N ARG A 97 1.51 2.95 14.85
CA ARG A 97 2.34 3.96 15.51
C ARG A 97 3.57 3.33 16.16
N ARG A 98 3.39 2.27 16.95
CA ARG A 98 4.50 1.55 17.62
C ARG A 98 5.43 0.88 16.60
N GLN A 99 4.88 0.38 15.49
CA GLN A 99 5.67 -0.12 14.36
C GLN A 99 6.57 0.98 13.79
N ALA A 100 6.03 2.17 13.54
CA ALA A 100 6.82 3.30 13.04
C ALA A 100 7.90 3.75 14.04
N ASP A 101 7.60 3.75 15.35
CA ASP A 101 8.59 4.06 16.38
C ASP A 101 9.75 3.04 16.37
N LEU A 102 9.44 1.74 16.25
CA LEU A 102 10.45 0.68 16.13
C LEU A 102 11.28 0.82 14.85
N VAL A 103 10.64 1.02 13.70
CA VAL A 103 11.33 1.24 12.43
C VAL A 103 12.23 2.48 12.50
N LYS A 104 11.77 3.57 13.11
CA LYS A 104 12.59 4.79 13.29
C LYS A 104 13.82 4.53 14.15
N MET A 105 13.68 3.81 15.26
CA MET A 105 14.82 3.44 16.11
C MET A 105 15.75 2.46 15.40
N ALA A 106 15.22 1.46 14.70
CA ALA A 106 16.00 0.47 13.97
C ALA A 106 16.80 1.12 12.84
N ARG A 107 16.18 2.00 12.05
CA ARG A 107 16.86 2.77 11.00
C ARG A 107 18.01 3.60 11.54
N ALA A 108 17.80 4.29 12.67
CA ALA A 108 18.86 5.11 13.29
C ALA A 108 20.07 4.27 13.76
N ASN A 109 19.89 2.97 13.98
CA ASN A 109 20.93 2.03 14.41
C ASN A 109 21.33 1.03 13.30
N GLY A 110 20.83 1.16 12.07
CA GLY A 110 21.12 0.24 10.97
C GLY A 110 20.55 -1.18 11.11
N LEU A 111 19.51 -1.38 11.92
CA LEU A 111 18.90 -2.69 12.21
C LEU A 111 17.51 -2.87 11.58
N GLU A 112 17.19 -2.08 10.56
CA GLU A 112 15.86 -2.10 9.95
C GLU A 112 15.54 -3.45 9.28
N GLU A 113 16.53 -4.07 8.63
CA GLU A 113 16.40 -5.37 7.96
C GLU A 113 16.11 -6.53 8.92
N LEU A 114 16.49 -6.39 10.20
CA LEU A 114 16.22 -7.41 11.23
C LEU A 114 14.77 -7.38 11.73
N LEU A 115 14.01 -6.32 11.42
CA LEU A 115 12.59 -6.28 11.79
C LEU A 115 11.77 -7.18 10.86
N PRO A 116 10.70 -7.82 11.37
CA PRO A 116 9.77 -8.51 10.49
C PRO A 116 9.08 -7.51 9.55
N PHE A 117 8.53 -8.01 8.45
CA PHE A 117 7.87 -7.19 7.42
C PHE A 117 6.87 -6.18 8.01
N THR A 118 6.98 -4.91 7.60
CA THR A 118 6.05 -3.84 8.00
C THR A 118 5.74 -2.89 6.83
N VAL A 119 4.51 -2.37 6.81
CA VAL A 119 4.11 -1.31 5.86
C VAL A 119 4.78 0.04 6.18
N LYS A 120 5.42 0.16 7.36
CA LYS A 120 6.11 1.36 7.80
C LYS A 120 7.61 1.36 7.44
N GLY A 121 8.14 0.23 6.95
CA GLY A 121 9.52 0.08 6.51
C GLY A 121 9.88 1.03 5.37
N THR A 122 11.14 1.45 5.32
CA THR A 122 11.70 2.37 4.32
C THR A 122 11.63 1.76 2.94
N GLU A 123 12.17 0.56 2.78
CA GLU A 123 12.22 -0.17 1.51
C GLU A 123 10.82 -0.42 0.98
N GLU A 124 9.92 -0.94 1.81
CA GLU A 124 8.53 -1.21 1.42
C GLU A 124 7.77 0.06 1.02
N ARG A 125 8.02 1.18 1.69
CA ARG A 125 7.41 2.47 1.33
C ARG A 125 7.95 3.02 0.01
N ILE A 126 9.23 2.80 -0.28
CA ILE A 126 9.87 3.20 -1.53
C ILE A 126 9.38 2.30 -2.66
N ARG A 127 9.51 0.99 -2.52
CA ARG A 127 9.02 -0.02 -3.46
C ARG A 127 7.57 0.22 -3.85
N LYS A 128 6.67 0.41 -2.86
CA LYS A 128 5.25 0.65 -3.14
C LYS A 128 5.01 1.97 -3.88
N ARG A 129 5.84 2.98 -3.65
CA ARG A 129 5.76 4.28 -4.35
C ARG A 129 6.28 4.18 -5.78
N GLU A 130 7.34 3.42 -6.00
CA GLU A 130 7.91 3.17 -7.34
C GLU A 130 6.95 2.33 -8.19
N GLU A 131 6.42 1.25 -7.62
CA GLU A 131 5.52 0.32 -8.33
C GLU A 131 4.18 0.99 -8.71
N HIS A 132 3.61 1.80 -7.82
CA HIS A 132 2.25 2.31 -7.99
C HIS A 132 2.14 3.82 -8.27
N GLY A 133 3.18 4.60 -7.99
CA GLY A 133 3.17 6.06 -8.13
C GLY A 133 2.15 6.78 -7.22
N LEU A 134 1.84 8.04 -7.56
CA LEU A 134 0.79 8.81 -6.90
C LEU A 134 -0.59 8.35 -7.39
N ARG A 135 -1.50 8.01 -6.48
CA ARG A 135 -2.83 7.47 -6.81
C ARG A 135 -3.99 8.32 -6.29
N VAL A 136 -3.73 9.59 -5.97
CA VAL A 136 -4.78 10.53 -5.51
C VAL A 136 -5.74 10.85 -6.66
N LYS A 137 -7.04 10.95 -6.38
CA LYS A 137 -8.02 11.23 -7.44
C LYS A 137 -7.75 12.60 -8.08
N GLY A 138 -7.70 12.62 -9.42
CA GLY A 138 -7.46 13.84 -10.21
C GLY A 138 -6.00 14.09 -10.56
N THR A 139 -5.07 13.91 -9.61
CA THR A 139 -3.63 14.18 -9.80
C THR A 139 -2.76 12.92 -9.87
N GLY A 140 -3.33 11.76 -9.57
CA GLY A 140 -2.62 10.49 -9.66
C GLY A 140 -2.34 10.07 -11.10
N VAL A 141 -1.39 9.14 -11.26
CA VAL A 141 -1.01 8.59 -12.56
C VAL A 141 -2.25 8.03 -13.25
N GLY A 142 -2.49 8.45 -14.50
CA GLY A 142 -3.67 8.07 -15.29
C GLY A 142 -5.00 8.72 -14.87
N GLN A 143 -5.01 9.64 -13.90
CA GLN A 143 -6.20 10.40 -13.52
C GLN A 143 -6.24 11.76 -14.23
N LYS A 144 -7.46 12.28 -14.42
CA LYS A 144 -7.70 13.63 -14.96
C LYS A 144 -8.47 14.47 -13.96
N VAL A 145 -8.07 15.73 -13.81
CA VAL A 145 -8.75 16.71 -12.96
C VAL A 145 -10.12 17.05 -13.55
N LYS A 146 -11.14 17.13 -12.69
CA LYS A 146 -12.54 17.41 -13.09
C LYS A 146 -12.75 18.86 -13.61
N GLY A 147 -11.86 19.79 -13.26
CA GLY A 147 -12.03 21.22 -13.47
C GLY A 147 -13.09 21.85 -12.56
N LYS A 148 -13.16 23.17 -12.52
CA LYS A 148 -14.24 23.91 -11.85
C LYS A 148 -15.48 23.99 -12.75
N VAL A 149 -16.64 24.32 -12.17
CA VAL A 149 -17.91 24.39 -12.91
C VAL A 149 -17.85 25.43 -14.04
N TRP A 150 -17.24 26.58 -13.78
CA TRP A 150 -17.09 27.63 -14.79
C TRP A 150 -16.17 27.16 -15.92
N GLU A 151 -14.99 26.59 -15.65
CA GLU A 151 -14.07 26.04 -16.67
C GLU A 151 -14.77 25.08 -17.63
N ARG A 152 -15.57 24.15 -17.07
CA ARG A 152 -16.34 23.19 -17.87
C ARG A 152 -17.45 23.82 -18.71
N THR A 153 -18.08 24.89 -18.22
CA THR A 153 -19.24 25.52 -18.86
C THR A 153 -18.89 26.75 -19.72
N MET A 154 -17.67 27.28 -19.62
CA MET A 154 -17.22 28.51 -20.31
C MET A 154 -17.46 28.43 -21.82
N LYS A 155 -17.07 27.32 -22.47
CA LYS A 155 -17.28 27.13 -23.92
C LYS A 155 -18.76 27.18 -24.29
N GLY A 156 -19.61 26.52 -23.51
CA GLY A 156 -21.07 26.53 -23.72
C GLY A 156 -21.67 27.92 -23.51
N ARG A 157 -21.23 28.66 -22.49
CA ARG A 157 -21.66 30.04 -22.23
C ARG A 157 -21.23 30.99 -23.35
N LEU A 158 -20.00 30.85 -23.84
CA LEU A 158 -19.47 31.69 -24.92
C LEU A 158 -20.22 31.43 -26.24
N ASN A 159 -20.45 30.16 -26.59
CA ASN A 159 -21.23 29.79 -27.77
C ASN A 159 -22.68 30.30 -27.73
N ARG A 160 -23.31 30.29 -26.55
CA ARG A 160 -24.64 30.88 -26.37
C ARG A 160 -24.62 32.38 -26.62
N ARG A 161 -23.58 33.07 -26.14
CA ARG A 161 -23.39 34.51 -26.33
C ARG A 161 -23.17 34.86 -27.80
N THR A 162 -22.27 34.14 -28.49
CA THR A 162 -22.00 34.37 -29.91
C THR A 162 -23.25 34.12 -30.76
N LYS A 163 -23.98 33.03 -30.52
CA LYS A 163 -25.25 32.74 -31.20
C LYS A 163 -26.29 33.84 -30.99
N ALA A 164 -26.48 34.30 -29.75
CA ALA A 164 -27.42 35.37 -29.44
C ALA A 164 -27.06 36.69 -30.15
N MET A 165 -25.77 37.03 -30.23
CA MET A 165 -25.30 38.22 -30.95
C MET A 165 -25.53 38.13 -32.46
N LEU A 166 -25.34 36.95 -33.05
CA LEU A 166 -25.61 36.72 -34.47
C LEU A 166 -27.11 36.80 -34.82
N GLU A 167 -27.98 36.30 -33.93
CA GLU A 167 -29.44 36.33 -34.11
C GLU A 167 -30.07 37.69 -33.72
N MET A 168 -29.34 38.53 -32.99
CA MET A 168 -29.82 39.82 -32.46
C MET A 168 -30.37 40.76 -33.56
N PRO A 169 -29.72 40.96 -34.73
CA PRO A 169 -30.23 41.87 -35.75
C PRO A 169 -31.60 41.45 -36.29
N GLN A 170 -31.78 40.15 -36.56
CA GLN A 170 -33.06 39.61 -37.03
C GLN A 170 -34.16 39.77 -35.98
N LEU A 171 -33.81 39.52 -34.71
CA LEU A 171 -34.74 39.68 -33.60
C LEU A 171 -35.20 41.14 -33.43
N VAL A 172 -34.26 42.10 -33.53
CA VAL A 172 -34.56 43.54 -33.47
C VAL A 172 -35.46 43.96 -34.65
N GLN A 173 -35.18 43.48 -35.87
CA GLN A 173 -36.01 43.77 -37.05
C GLN A 173 -37.44 43.26 -36.86
N ALA A 174 -37.61 42.01 -36.43
CA ALA A 174 -38.91 41.43 -36.15
C ALA A 174 -39.66 42.17 -35.04
N TRP A 175 -38.95 42.60 -33.98
CA TRP A 175 -39.54 43.36 -32.89
C TRP A 175 -40.05 44.75 -33.34
N LYS A 176 -39.27 45.45 -34.17
CA LYS A 176 -39.67 46.74 -34.77
C LYS A 176 -40.87 46.60 -35.69
N GLN A 177 -40.85 45.63 -36.62
CA GLN A 177 -41.96 45.36 -37.55
C GLN A 177 -43.26 45.05 -36.83
N LYS A 178 -43.20 44.39 -35.67
CA LYS A 178 -44.36 44.00 -34.88
C LYS A 178 -44.88 45.09 -33.91
N GLY A 179 -44.38 46.32 -34.06
CA GLY A 179 -44.88 47.49 -33.34
C GLY A 179 -44.31 47.66 -31.94
N HIS A 180 -42.99 47.51 -31.77
CA HIS A 180 -42.25 47.86 -30.54
C HIS A 180 -42.84 47.24 -29.25
N GLY A 181 -43.25 45.97 -29.33
CA GLY A 181 -43.77 45.23 -28.19
C GLY A 181 -45.29 45.04 -28.14
N ARG A 182 -46.09 45.82 -28.89
CA ARG A 182 -47.57 45.69 -28.87
C ARG A 182 -48.06 44.31 -29.35
N GLY A 183 -47.43 43.73 -30.36
CA GLY A 183 -47.73 42.39 -30.86
C GLY A 183 -46.71 41.31 -30.46
N TRP A 184 -45.77 41.61 -29.55
CA TRP A 184 -44.72 40.69 -29.16
C TRP A 184 -45.20 39.73 -28.07
N LYS A 185 -45.02 38.43 -28.27
CA LYS A 185 -45.41 37.38 -27.29
C LYS A 185 -44.23 36.54 -26.81
N LYS A 186 -43.03 36.74 -27.37
CA LYS A 186 -41.82 35.93 -27.09
C LYS A 186 -40.95 36.61 -26.02
N TYR A 187 -41.50 36.85 -24.85
CA TYR A 187 -40.74 37.39 -23.72
C TYR A 187 -39.85 36.30 -23.09
N PRO A 188 -38.67 36.64 -22.57
CA PRO A 188 -37.90 35.73 -21.71
C PRO A 188 -38.78 35.25 -20.55
N LYS A 189 -38.55 34.00 -20.13
CA LYS A 189 -39.17 33.42 -18.94
C LYS A 189 -38.29 33.62 -17.72
#